data_AF-A0AAU8GZQ5-F1
#
_entry.id   AF-A0AAU8GZQ5-F1
#
_cell.length_a   1.000
_cell.length_b   1.000
_cell.length_c   1.000
_cell.angle_alpha   90.00
_cell.angle_beta   90.00
_cell.angle_gamma   90.00
#
_symmetry.space_group_name_H-M   'P 1'
#
loop_
_entity.id
_entity.type
_entity.pdbx_description
1 polymer ?
#
loop_
_entity_poly.entity_id
_entity_poly.type
_entity_poly.pdbx_seq_one_letter_code
_entity_poly.pdbx_strand_id
1 'polypeptide(L)'
;MISGKNFLSLKELYIGETAEIVYIDRNIPLAKKLRDMGVREGVLIELISFDPLLNKKVVLKVADSYLAFDAEIAEFIRVRPIRSWYNFYKEQAFYDSLTGCLNKNAASLILPAEYEKVTNIKIPLSIILIDIDDFKKINDLYGHAFGDRVLSELGSMLRKNVRRTDIVFRWGGEEFLILMKGLNVESSYVVTERLRECAQCLDIPPHGKVIKISAGVDGVPPYVPMNELIEKVDKALYAAKSRGKNRVCTFFWKM
;
A
#
# COMPACT_ATOMS: atom_id res chain seq x y z
N MET A 1 -4.47 33.27 2.18
CA MET A 1 -4.78 31.89 1.76
C MET A 1 -3.60 31.35 0.98
N ILE A 2 -2.78 30.49 1.59
CA ILE A 2 -1.65 29.83 0.91
C ILE A 2 -2.09 28.39 0.69
N SER A 3 -2.46 28.08 -0.56
CA SER A 3 -2.77 26.74 -1.02
C SER A 3 -1.48 25.93 -1.24
N GLY A 4 -1.50 24.65 -0.86
CA GLY A 4 -0.69 23.63 -1.54
C GLY A 4 0.67 23.22 -0.94
N LYS A 5 0.94 23.36 0.36
CA LYS A 5 2.11 22.71 0.99
C LYS A 5 1.67 21.83 2.16
N ASN A 6 2.06 20.55 2.13
CA ASN A 6 1.80 19.56 3.18
C ASN A 6 2.44 19.99 4.50
N PHE A 7 1.68 20.69 5.34
CA PHE A 7 2.07 21.06 6.68
C PHE A 7 1.20 20.30 7.67
N LEU A 8 1.83 19.80 8.73
CA LEU A 8 1.16 19.09 9.82
C LEU A 8 1.09 20.00 11.05
N SER A 9 0.15 19.73 11.94
CA SER A 9 0.24 20.22 13.32
C SER A 9 1.40 19.53 14.05
N LEU A 10 2.05 20.22 14.99
CA LEU A 10 3.15 19.62 15.77
C LEU A 10 2.67 18.37 16.54
N LYS A 11 1.39 18.32 16.95
CA LYS A 11 0.80 17.15 17.62
C LYS A 11 0.71 15.90 16.73
N GLU A 12 0.81 16.06 15.42
CA GLU A 12 0.74 14.98 14.43
C GLU A 12 2.14 14.47 14.03
N LEU A 13 3.20 15.08 14.56
CA LEU A 13 4.59 14.66 14.33
C LEU A 13 4.90 13.42 15.19
N TYR A 14 5.67 12.47 14.66
CA TYR A 14 6.06 11.29 15.43
C TYR A 14 7.29 11.58 16.29
N ILE A 15 7.37 10.90 17.44
CA ILE A 15 8.55 10.96 18.32
C ILE A 15 9.78 10.48 17.52
N GLY A 16 10.86 11.25 17.59
CA GLY A 16 12.12 11.07 16.85
C GLY A 16 12.14 11.74 15.47
N GLU A 17 11.05 12.36 15.01
CA GLU A 17 11.04 13.03 13.71
C GLU A 17 11.62 14.45 13.76
N THR A 18 12.41 14.78 12.73
CA THR A 18 12.89 16.14 12.48
C THR A 18 11.94 16.89 11.54
N ALA A 19 11.54 18.09 11.93
CA ALA A 19 10.68 18.95 11.13
C ALA A 19 11.13 20.41 11.21
N GLU A 20 10.81 21.18 10.18
CA GLU A 20 10.95 22.63 10.19
C GLU A 20 9.66 23.27 10.70
N ILE A 21 9.76 24.25 11.58
CA ILE A 21 8.61 25.07 11.98
C ILE A 21 8.23 25.99 10.83
N VAL A 22 6.99 25.93 10.39
CA VAL A 22 6.47 26.71 9.26
C VAL A 22 5.65 27.89 9.74
N TYR A 23 4.89 27.69 10.82
CA TYR A 23 4.01 28.72 11.36
C TYR A 23 3.77 28.47 12.85
N ILE A 24 3.74 29.55 13.63
CA ILE A 24 3.29 29.55 15.02
C ILE A 24 2.20 30.61 15.13
N ASP A 25 1.02 30.22 15.62
CA ASP A 25 -0.05 31.18 15.90
C ASP A 25 0.46 32.30 16.82
N ARG A 26 0.20 33.55 16.45
CA ARG A 26 0.67 34.72 17.22
C ARG A 26 -0.22 35.05 18.41
N ASN A 27 -1.46 34.54 18.41
CA ASN A 27 -2.46 34.85 19.43
C ASN A 27 -2.36 33.96 20.66
N ILE A 28 -1.51 32.91 20.65
CA ILE A 28 -1.31 32.09 21.85
C ILE A 28 -0.49 32.85 22.90
N PRO A 29 -0.82 32.73 24.21
CA PRO A 29 -0.13 33.44 25.28
C PRO A 29 1.39 33.22 25.34
N LEU A 30 1.87 32.09 24.81
CA LEU A 30 3.30 31.71 24.81
C LEU A 30 4.06 32.04 23.52
N ALA A 31 3.40 32.59 22.48
CA ALA A 31 3.99 32.73 21.15
C ALA A 31 5.33 33.50 21.17
N LYS A 32 5.38 34.61 21.91
CA LYS A 32 6.59 35.42 22.05
C LYS A 32 7.70 34.67 22.78
N LYS A 33 7.37 34.05 23.92
CA LYS A 33 8.34 33.31 24.73
C LYS A 33 8.91 32.10 23.98
N LEU A 34 8.10 31.37 23.21
CA LEU A 34 8.57 30.27 22.36
C LEU A 34 9.62 30.75 21.35
N ARG A 35 9.35 31.89 20.68
CA ARG A 35 10.29 32.50 19.72
C ARG A 35 11.58 32.93 20.39
N ASP A 36 11.50 33.53 21.58
CA ASP A 36 12.67 33.94 22.37
C ASP A 36 13.50 32.73 22.80
N MET A 37 12.87 31.57 22.99
CA MET A 37 13.52 30.28 23.29
C MET A 37 13.96 29.51 22.04
N GLY A 38 13.90 30.13 20.86
CA GLY A 38 14.39 29.55 19.60
C GLY A 38 13.36 28.76 18.79
N VAL A 39 12.13 28.58 19.30
CA VAL A 39 11.02 27.96 18.56
C VAL A 39 10.36 29.03 17.70
N ARG A 40 10.84 29.16 16.46
CA ARG A 40 10.38 30.16 15.47
C ARG A 40 10.37 29.56 14.07
N GLU A 41 9.67 30.20 13.14
CA GLU A 41 9.59 29.75 11.75
C GLU A 41 10.98 29.64 11.11
N GLY A 42 11.17 28.60 10.28
CA GLY A 42 12.44 28.27 9.62
C GLY A 42 13.40 27.46 10.50
N VAL A 43 13.09 27.23 11.77
CA VAL A 43 13.95 26.45 12.67
C VAL A 43 13.63 24.96 12.59
N LEU A 44 14.68 24.14 12.57
CA LEU A 44 14.57 22.69 12.66
C LEU A 44 14.41 22.27 14.12
N ILE A 45 13.46 21.36 14.34
CA ILE A 45 13.18 20.74 15.62
C ILE A 45 13.20 19.22 15.46
N GLU A 46 13.48 18.52 16.55
CA GLU A 46 13.22 17.08 16.66
C GLU A 46 12.21 16.87 17.80
N LEU A 47 11.14 16.11 17.56
CA LEU A 47 10.17 15.78 18.61
C LEU A 47 10.73 14.68 19.51
N ILE A 48 11.03 15.00 20.75
CA ILE A 48 11.64 14.06 21.70
C ILE A 48 10.59 13.30 22.50
N SER A 49 9.50 13.97 22.85
CA SER A 49 8.38 13.36 23.56
C SER A 49 7.11 14.20 23.39
N PHE A 50 5.96 13.52 23.35
CA PHE A 50 4.64 14.14 23.35
C PHE A 50 3.69 13.30 24.20
N ASP A 51 3.29 13.83 25.35
CA ASP A 51 2.37 13.18 26.28
C ASP A 51 1.25 14.16 26.67
N PRO A 52 0.09 14.08 25.99
CA PRO A 52 -1.03 14.99 26.25
C PRO A 52 -1.89 14.57 27.45
N LEU A 53 -1.69 13.37 28.03
CA LEU A 53 -2.60 12.81 29.03
C LEU A 53 -2.02 12.88 30.45
N LEU A 54 -0.80 12.38 30.64
CA LEU A 54 -0.22 12.26 31.98
C LEU A 54 0.61 13.50 32.31
N ASN A 55 1.66 13.75 31.54
CA ASN A 55 2.58 14.84 31.81
C ASN A 55 2.12 16.17 31.22
N LYS A 56 1.21 16.15 30.24
CA LYS A 56 0.73 17.33 29.49
C LYS A 56 1.88 18.16 28.91
N LYS A 57 2.98 17.51 28.53
CA LYS A 57 4.17 18.17 27.99
C LYS A 57 4.48 17.67 26.60
N VAL A 58 5.04 18.59 25.82
CA VAL A 58 5.80 18.29 24.61
C VAL A 58 7.25 18.70 24.84
N VAL A 59 8.18 17.87 24.40
CA VAL A 59 9.62 18.12 24.48
C VAL A 59 10.19 18.14 23.08
N LEU A 60 10.79 19.26 22.70
CA LEU A 60 11.49 19.44 21.44
C LEU A 60 12.98 19.57 21.67
N LYS A 61 13.78 19.02 20.78
CA LYS A 61 15.18 19.43 20.64
C LYS A 61 15.26 20.53 19.58
N VAL A 62 15.91 21.64 19.94
CA VAL A 62 16.12 22.81 19.09
C VAL A 62 17.62 23.12 19.13
N ALA A 63 18.32 22.92 18.01
CA ALA A 63 19.78 22.89 17.98
C ALA A 63 20.35 21.93 19.05
N ASP A 64 21.17 22.43 19.98
CA ASP A 64 21.80 21.64 21.05
C ASP A 64 21.05 21.70 22.38
N SER A 65 19.82 22.22 22.39
CA SER A 65 19.01 22.41 23.61
C SER A 65 17.69 21.65 23.54
N TYR A 66 17.18 21.27 24.71
CA TYR A 66 15.85 20.68 24.88
C TYR A 66 14.90 21.72 25.45
N LEU A 67 13.70 21.81 24.89
CA LEU A 67 12.65 22.70 25.33
C LEU A 67 11.39 21.91 25.65
N ALA A 68 10.86 22.08 26.86
CA ALA A 68 9.58 21.52 27.28
C ALA A 68 8.52 22.62 27.43
N PHE A 69 7.32 22.38 26.91
CA PHE A 69 6.17 23.27 27.07
C PHE A 69 4.86 22.46 27.08
N ASP A 70 3.74 23.12 27.35
CA ASP A 70 2.45 22.45 27.50
C ASP A 70 1.96 21.85 26.18
N ALA A 71 1.45 20.62 26.23
CA ALA A 71 1.07 19.84 25.05
C ALA A 71 -0.02 20.52 24.21
N GLU A 72 -0.91 21.30 24.83
CA GLU A 72 -1.99 22.05 24.16
C GLU A 72 -1.46 23.05 23.12
N ILE A 73 -0.24 23.55 23.33
CA ILE A 73 0.40 24.50 22.42
C ILE A 73 0.76 23.85 21.08
N ALA A 74 1.00 22.53 21.06
CA ALA A 74 1.39 21.82 19.85
C ALA A 74 0.34 21.92 18.74
N GLU A 75 -0.94 22.14 19.09
CA GLU A 75 -2.01 22.35 18.11
C GLU A 75 -1.88 23.65 17.30
N PHE A 76 -1.19 24.65 17.85
CA PHE A 76 -1.04 25.98 17.24
C PHE A 76 0.28 26.16 16.48
N ILE A 77 1.09 25.10 16.41
CA ILE A 77 2.36 25.08 15.69
C ILE A 77 2.16 24.21 14.44
N ARG A 78 2.55 24.74 13.27
CA ARG A 78 2.59 23.99 12.02
C ARG A 78 4.03 23.70 11.65
N VAL A 79 4.26 22.45 11.24
CA VAL A 79 5.58 21.93 10.92
C VAL A 79 5.60 21.27 9.54
N ARG A 80 6.79 21.25 8.92
CA ARG A 80 7.09 20.53 7.70
C ARG A 80 8.15 19.46 8.01
N PRO A 81 7.78 18.17 8.06
CA PRO A 81 8.75 17.09 8.26
C PRO A 81 9.83 17.10 7.18
N ILE A 82 11.10 16.96 7.56
CA ILE A 82 12.25 16.95 6.62
C ILE A 82 12.49 15.55 6.06
N ARG A 83 12.26 14.53 6.89
CA ARG A 83 12.36 13.12 6.53
C ARG A 83 11.39 12.39 7.46
N SER A 84 10.14 12.18 7.02
CA SER A 84 9.20 11.55 7.92
C SER A 84 9.50 10.05 7.98
N TRP A 85 10.01 9.61 9.14
CA TRP A 85 10.01 8.20 9.49
C TRP A 85 8.60 7.64 9.33
N TYR A 86 7.57 8.46 9.54
CA TYR A 86 6.20 8.15 9.16
C TYR A 86 6.04 7.72 7.71
N ASN A 87 6.53 8.46 6.71
CA ASN A 87 6.40 8.05 5.31
C ASN A 87 7.20 6.77 5.05
N PHE A 88 8.38 6.63 5.67
CA PHE A 88 9.16 5.40 5.56
C PHE A 88 8.44 4.19 6.19
N TYR A 89 7.95 4.30 7.42
CA TYR A 89 7.18 3.25 8.11
C TYR A 89 5.82 3.01 7.46
N LYS A 90 5.19 4.04 6.89
CA LYS A 90 3.94 3.94 6.14
C LYS A 90 4.15 3.25 4.81
N GLU A 91 5.23 3.56 4.10
CA GLU A 91 5.66 2.81 2.91
C GLU A 91 5.93 1.36 3.29
N GLN A 92 6.76 1.09 4.31
CA GLN A 92 7.01 -0.26 4.81
C GLN A 92 5.73 -0.99 5.24
N ALA A 93 4.80 -0.29 5.89
CA ALA A 93 3.51 -0.84 6.32
C ALA A 93 2.54 -1.10 5.16
N PHE A 94 2.84 -0.63 3.95
CA PHE A 94 2.08 -0.90 2.74
C PHE A 94 2.66 -2.02 1.89
N TYR A 95 3.92 -2.40 2.10
CA TYR A 95 4.51 -3.53 1.41
C TYR A 95 4.41 -4.80 2.25
N ASP A 96 4.23 -5.92 1.58
CA ASP A 96 4.42 -7.25 2.16
C ASP A 96 5.92 -7.56 2.16
N SER A 97 6.47 -7.83 3.35
CA SER A 97 7.92 -8.00 3.55
C SER A 97 8.51 -9.22 2.83
N LEU A 98 7.68 -10.23 2.54
CA LEU A 98 8.11 -11.46 1.88
C LEU A 98 8.19 -11.29 0.35
N THR A 99 7.21 -10.64 -0.24
CA THR A 99 7.02 -10.58 -1.70
C THR A 99 7.44 -9.25 -2.32
N GLY A 100 7.51 -8.19 -1.50
CA GLY A 100 7.71 -6.81 -1.96
C GLY A 100 6.53 -6.25 -2.78
N CYS A 101 5.41 -6.98 -2.84
CA CYS A 101 4.15 -6.47 -3.38
C CYS A 101 3.48 -5.56 -2.34
N LEU A 102 2.48 -4.78 -2.76
CA LEU A 102 1.66 -4.05 -1.79
C LEU A 102 0.82 -5.06 -0.99
N ASN A 103 0.57 -4.82 0.29
CA ASN A 103 -0.21 -5.72 1.12
C ASN A 103 -1.71 -5.38 1.07
N LYS A 104 -2.52 -6.21 1.75
CA LYS A 104 -3.98 -6.04 1.83
C LYS A 104 -4.41 -4.67 2.40
N ASN A 105 -3.65 -4.09 3.33
CA ASN A 105 -3.94 -2.78 3.89
C ASN A 105 -3.71 -1.66 2.88
N ALA A 106 -2.69 -1.78 2.04
CA ALA A 106 -2.51 -0.87 0.92
C ALA A 106 -3.63 -1.00 -0.11
N ALA A 107 -4.09 -2.23 -0.38
CA ALA A 107 -5.18 -2.50 -1.32
C ALA A 107 -6.49 -1.82 -0.90
N SER A 108 -6.86 -1.86 0.39
CA SER A 108 -8.09 -1.24 0.89
C SER A 108 -8.11 0.29 0.74
N LEU A 109 -6.95 0.92 0.68
CA LEU A 109 -6.80 2.36 0.44
C LEU A 109 -6.70 2.72 -1.04
N ILE A 110 -5.96 1.93 -1.81
CA ILE A 110 -5.62 2.25 -3.20
C ILE A 110 -6.76 1.87 -4.15
N LEU A 111 -7.39 0.71 -3.97
CA LEU A 111 -8.42 0.22 -4.89
C LEU A 111 -9.61 1.20 -5.02
N PRO A 112 -10.23 1.71 -3.93
CA PRO A 112 -11.33 2.67 -4.05
C PRO A 112 -10.91 3.96 -4.76
N ALA A 113 -9.74 4.49 -4.41
CA ALA A 113 -9.24 5.75 -4.96
C ALA A 113 -8.91 5.63 -6.46
N GLU A 114 -8.30 4.53 -6.89
CA GLU A 114 -8.02 4.30 -8.31
C GLU A 114 -9.30 4.00 -9.09
N TYR A 115 -10.23 3.24 -8.52
CA TYR A 115 -11.54 2.96 -9.12
C TYR A 115 -12.33 4.26 -9.37
N GLU A 116 -12.37 5.17 -8.39
CA GLU A 116 -13.01 6.48 -8.52
C GLU A 116 -12.35 7.32 -9.64
N LYS A 117 -11.02 7.37 -9.67
CA LYS A 117 -10.28 8.09 -10.71
C LYS A 117 -10.65 7.60 -12.10
N VAL A 118 -10.57 6.29 -12.36
CA VAL A 118 -10.84 5.73 -13.69
C VAL A 118 -12.30 5.92 -14.12
N THR A 119 -13.22 5.90 -13.15
CA THR A 119 -14.64 6.16 -13.38
C THR A 119 -14.85 7.59 -13.86
N ASN A 120 -14.20 8.55 -13.20
CA ASN A 120 -14.30 9.96 -13.55
C ASN A 120 -13.72 10.27 -14.95
N ILE A 121 -12.59 9.64 -15.32
CA ILE A 121 -11.96 9.84 -16.64
C ILE A 121 -12.43 8.85 -17.71
N LYS A 122 -13.39 7.98 -17.38
CA LYS A 122 -14.01 6.98 -18.27
C LYS A 122 -13.00 6.06 -18.99
N ILE A 123 -11.96 5.62 -18.27
CA ILE A 123 -11.03 4.62 -18.81
C ILE A 123 -11.38 3.21 -18.30
N PRO A 124 -11.16 2.16 -19.09
CA PRO A 124 -11.37 0.78 -18.65
C PRO A 124 -10.52 0.43 -17.42
N LEU A 125 -11.05 -0.46 -16.58
CA LEU A 125 -10.32 -1.03 -15.45
C LEU A 125 -10.68 -2.50 -15.32
N SER A 126 -9.67 -3.31 -15.01
CA SER A 126 -9.84 -4.73 -14.75
C SER A 126 -9.13 -5.12 -13.46
N ILE A 127 -9.69 -6.13 -12.79
CA ILE A 127 -9.12 -6.77 -11.61
C ILE A 127 -8.83 -8.22 -11.95
N ILE A 128 -7.68 -8.69 -11.49
CA ILE A 128 -7.26 -10.08 -11.57
C ILE A 128 -7.05 -10.57 -10.14
N LEU A 129 -7.61 -11.73 -9.79
CA LEU A 129 -7.29 -12.44 -8.56
C LEU A 129 -6.61 -13.75 -8.92
N ILE A 130 -5.44 -13.96 -8.37
CA ILE A 130 -4.54 -15.09 -8.63
C ILE A 130 -4.39 -15.87 -7.33
N ASP A 131 -4.43 -17.20 -7.42
CA ASP A 131 -4.14 -18.10 -6.31
C ASP A 131 -3.21 -19.23 -6.76
N ILE A 132 -2.22 -19.54 -5.93
CA ILE A 132 -1.25 -20.62 -6.18
C ILE A 132 -1.92 -21.99 -6.02
N ASP A 133 -1.90 -22.80 -7.07
CA ASP A 133 -2.50 -24.12 -7.04
C ASP A 133 -1.75 -25.06 -6.08
N ASP A 134 -2.51 -25.65 -5.14
CA ASP A 134 -2.01 -26.65 -4.20
C ASP A 134 -0.87 -26.12 -3.29
N PHE A 135 -0.88 -24.83 -2.94
CA PHE A 135 0.17 -24.23 -2.10
C PHE A 135 0.34 -24.92 -0.76
N LYS A 136 -0.74 -25.35 -0.11
CA LYS A 136 -0.67 -26.18 1.09
C LYS A 136 0.16 -27.46 0.87
N LYS A 137 0.00 -28.16 -0.26
CA LYS A 137 0.81 -29.35 -0.58
C LYS A 137 2.28 -29.01 -0.82
N ILE A 138 2.57 -27.82 -1.33
CA ILE A 138 3.94 -27.32 -1.46
C ILE A 138 4.56 -27.16 -0.07
N ASN A 139 3.83 -26.53 0.86
CA ASN A 139 4.28 -26.38 2.25
C ASN A 139 4.45 -27.74 2.94
N ASP A 140 3.48 -28.64 2.79
CA ASP A 140 3.51 -29.94 3.44
C ASP A 140 4.68 -30.82 2.93
N LEU A 141 5.07 -30.67 1.65
CA LEU A 141 6.12 -31.48 1.03
C LEU A 141 7.54 -30.90 1.17
N TYR A 142 7.69 -29.57 1.16
CA TYR A 142 9.01 -28.91 1.15
C TYR A 142 9.25 -27.98 2.35
N GLY A 143 8.26 -27.87 3.24
CA GLY A 143 8.30 -26.97 4.39
C GLY A 143 7.93 -25.53 4.04
N HIS A 144 7.52 -24.78 5.07
CA HIS A 144 7.09 -23.38 4.94
C HIS A 144 8.18 -22.46 4.36
N ALA A 145 9.46 -22.70 4.67
CA ALA A 145 10.55 -21.90 4.12
C ALA A 145 10.62 -21.97 2.57
N PHE A 146 10.26 -23.12 1.99
CA PHE A 146 10.17 -23.23 0.53
C PHE A 146 8.91 -22.56 -0.01
N GLY A 147 7.78 -22.68 0.69
CA GLY A 147 6.55 -21.93 0.37
C GLY A 147 6.76 -20.41 0.38
N ASP A 148 7.52 -19.90 1.35
CA ASP A 148 7.88 -18.49 1.43
C ASP A 148 8.70 -18.05 0.22
N ARG A 149 9.66 -18.87 -0.21
CA ARG A 149 10.42 -18.62 -1.45
C ARG A 149 9.51 -18.64 -2.68
N VAL A 150 8.57 -19.58 -2.76
CA VAL A 150 7.57 -19.65 -3.84
C VAL A 150 6.76 -18.36 -3.93
N LEU A 151 6.30 -17.84 -2.79
CA LEU A 151 5.58 -16.57 -2.73
C LEU A 151 6.45 -15.38 -3.17
N SER A 152 7.69 -15.33 -2.68
CA SER A 152 8.65 -14.26 -3.00
C SER A 152 8.98 -14.20 -4.49
N GLU A 153 9.29 -15.36 -5.10
CA GLU A 153 9.58 -15.46 -6.53
C GLU A 153 8.36 -15.15 -7.38
N LEU A 154 7.16 -15.63 -6.99
CA LEU A 154 5.93 -15.28 -7.69
C LEU A 154 5.65 -13.78 -7.65
N GLY A 155 5.74 -13.15 -6.47
CA GLY A 155 5.55 -11.70 -6.32
C GLY A 155 6.54 -10.88 -7.15
N SER A 156 7.81 -11.29 -7.18
CA SER A 156 8.85 -10.71 -8.05
C SER A 156 8.50 -10.86 -9.53
N MET A 157 8.09 -12.06 -9.94
CA MET A 157 7.69 -12.37 -11.32
C MET A 157 6.50 -11.51 -11.77
N LEU A 158 5.43 -11.45 -10.95
CA LEU A 158 4.24 -10.67 -11.28
C LEU A 158 4.60 -9.19 -11.49
N ARG A 159 5.36 -8.58 -10.56
CA ARG A 159 5.76 -7.16 -10.67
C ARG A 159 6.62 -6.87 -11.90
N LYS A 160 7.49 -7.79 -12.31
CA LYS A 160 8.33 -7.63 -13.52
C LYS A 160 7.55 -7.79 -14.82
N ASN A 161 6.42 -8.50 -14.79
CA ASN A 161 5.66 -8.86 -15.98
C ASN A 161 4.35 -8.06 -16.13
N VAL A 162 4.10 -7.05 -15.29
CA VAL A 162 3.01 -6.09 -15.48
C VAL A 162 3.55 -4.71 -15.86
N ARG A 163 2.69 -3.79 -16.30
CA ARG A 163 3.10 -2.43 -16.68
C ARG A 163 3.34 -1.61 -15.40
N ARG A 164 4.12 -0.53 -15.53
CA ARG A 164 4.35 0.43 -14.42
C ARG A 164 3.05 1.05 -13.86
N THR A 165 2.00 1.11 -14.69
CA THR A 165 0.68 1.63 -14.30
C THR A 165 -0.16 0.61 -13.53
N ASP A 166 0.17 -0.68 -13.65
CA ASP A 166 -0.57 -1.75 -12.98
C ASP A 166 -0.07 -1.89 -11.55
N ILE A 167 -0.94 -2.35 -10.66
CA ILE A 167 -0.65 -2.42 -9.23
C ILE A 167 -0.82 -3.85 -8.75
N VAL A 168 0.22 -4.42 -8.15
CA VAL A 168 0.23 -5.80 -7.65
C VAL A 168 0.16 -5.80 -6.13
N PHE A 169 -0.82 -6.51 -5.60
CA PHE A 169 -1.05 -6.71 -4.18
C PHE A 169 -0.89 -8.18 -3.81
N ARG A 170 -0.33 -8.46 -2.63
CA ARG A 170 -0.54 -9.72 -1.93
C ARG A 170 -1.86 -9.60 -1.15
N TRP A 171 -2.88 -10.27 -1.65
CA TRP A 171 -4.27 -10.17 -1.18
C TRP A 171 -4.54 -11.05 0.04
N GLY A 172 -3.92 -12.22 0.06
CA GLY A 172 -4.07 -13.24 1.10
C GLY A 172 -2.79 -14.04 1.27
N GLY A 173 -2.87 -15.18 1.97
CA GLY A 173 -1.71 -16.03 2.25
C GLY A 173 -0.96 -16.45 0.98
N GLU A 174 -1.69 -17.02 0.02
CA GLU A 174 -1.21 -17.48 -1.29
C GLU A 174 -1.88 -16.77 -2.48
N GLU A 175 -2.61 -15.69 -2.20
CA GLU A 175 -3.42 -14.95 -3.16
C GLU A 175 -2.78 -13.61 -3.52
N PHE A 176 -2.83 -13.26 -4.81
CA PHE A 176 -2.38 -11.98 -5.34
C PHE A 176 -3.52 -11.30 -6.11
N LEU A 177 -3.64 -9.98 -5.97
CA LEU A 177 -4.59 -9.17 -6.72
C LEU A 177 -3.82 -8.20 -7.61
N ILE A 178 -4.24 -8.06 -8.87
CA ILE A 178 -3.67 -7.09 -9.80
C ILE A 178 -4.75 -6.14 -10.28
N LEU A 179 -4.48 -4.84 -10.13
CA LEU A 179 -5.28 -3.77 -10.71
C LEU A 179 -4.67 -3.34 -12.04
N MET A 180 -5.39 -3.52 -13.14
CA MET A 180 -4.97 -3.08 -14.47
C MET A 180 -5.77 -1.87 -14.93
N LYS A 181 -5.07 -0.77 -15.21
CA LYS A 181 -5.68 0.49 -15.64
C LYS A 181 -5.57 0.65 -17.16
N GLY A 182 -6.68 1.04 -17.78
CA GLY A 182 -6.77 1.23 -19.23
C GLY A 182 -6.87 -0.07 -20.03
N LEU A 183 -7.17 -1.20 -19.39
CA LEU A 183 -7.41 -2.48 -20.05
C LEU A 183 -8.83 -2.99 -19.78
N ASN A 184 -9.48 -3.48 -20.84
CA ASN A 184 -10.74 -4.22 -20.75
C ASN A 184 -10.50 -5.68 -20.35
N VAL A 185 -11.58 -6.41 -20.09
CA VAL A 185 -11.52 -7.80 -19.61
C VAL A 185 -10.79 -8.73 -20.60
N GLU A 186 -10.98 -8.54 -21.92
CA GLU A 186 -10.34 -9.37 -22.94
C GLU A 186 -8.82 -9.15 -22.97
N SER A 187 -8.38 -7.90 -22.93
CA SER A 187 -6.94 -7.59 -22.90
C SER A 187 -6.30 -8.04 -21.60
N SER A 188 -6.99 -7.87 -20.48
CA SER A 188 -6.55 -8.32 -19.16
C SER A 188 -6.44 -9.84 -19.09
N TYR A 189 -7.37 -10.57 -19.73
CA TYR A 189 -7.30 -12.03 -19.86
C TYR A 189 -6.01 -12.47 -20.56
N VAL A 190 -5.66 -11.85 -21.69
CA VAL A 190 -4.41 -12.15 -22.42
C VAL A 190 -3.18 -11.90 -21.55
N VAL A 191 -3.12 -10.78 -20.83
CA VAL A 191 -2.00 -10.52 -19.92
C VAL A 191 -1.96 -11.56 -18.80
N THR A 192 -3.11 -11.99 -18.30
CA THR A 192 -3.20 -12.96 -17.21
C THR A 192 -2.77 -14.36 -17.66
N GLU A 193 -3.13 -14.80 -18.86
CA GLU A 193 -2.64 -16.05 -19.44
C GLU A 193 -1.11 -16.04 -19.59
N ARG A 194 -0.54 -14.91 -20.03
CA ARG A 194 0.93 -14.75 -20.05
C ARG A 194 1.54 -14.86 -18.66
N LEU A 195 0.96 -14.23 -17.64
CA LEU A 195 1.44 -14.34 -16.25
C LEU A 195 1.38 -15.79 -15.75
N ARG A 196 0.32 -16.52 -16.13
CA ARG A 196 0.16 -17.95 -15.82
C ARG A 196 1.27 -18.78 -16.45
N GLU A 197 1.56 -18.56 -17.73
CA GLU A 197 2.67 -19.24 -18.43
C GLU A 197 4.03 -18.89 -17.79
N CYS A 198 4.28 -17.62 -17.47
CA CYS A 198 5.49 -17.21 -16.77
C CYS A 198 5.66 -17.89 -15.41
N ALA A 199 4.58 -18.06 -14.63
CA ALA A 199 4.62 -18.78 -13.36
C ALA A 199 5.02 -20.25 -13.56
N GLN A 200 4.60 -20.88 -14.66
CA GLN A 200 5.00 -22.24 -14.99
C GLN A 200 6.47 -22.34 -15.41
N CYS A 201 7.06 -21.26 -15.91
CA CYS A 201 8.47 -21.21 -16.27
C CYS A 201 9.39 -20.83 -15.09
N LEU A 202 8.85 -20.57 -13.89
CA LEU A 202 9.67 -20.27 -12.73
C LEU A 202 10.49 -21.49 -12.31
N ASP A 203 11.80 -21.29 -12.25
CA ASP A 203 12.74 -22.22 -11.66
C ASP A 203 13.06 -21.76 -10.24
N ILE A 204 12.73 -22.58 -9.25
CA ILE A 204 12.88 -22.25 -7.83
C ILE A 204 13.82 -23.23 -7.15
N PRO A 205 15.10 -22.86 -6.98
CA PRO A 205 16.07 -23.69 -6.30
C PRO A 205 15.70 -23.94 -4.82
N PRO A 206 16.03 -25.12 -4.29
CA PRO A 206 16.80 -26.20 -4.92
C PRO A 206 15.96 -27.21 -5.72
N HIS A 207 14.63 -27.06 -5.73
CA HIS A 207 13.73 -28.13 -6.20
C HIS A 207 13.26 -27.97 -7.66
N GLY A 208 13.59 -26.85 -8.31
CA GLY A 208 13.28 -26.61 -9.72
C GLY A 208 11.81 -26.72 -10.09
N LYS A 209 10.93 -26.22 -9.20
CA LYS A 209 9.49 -26.44 -9.32
C LYS A 209 8.76 -25.38 -10.15
N VAL A 210 8.09 -25.88 -11.18
CA VAL A 210 7.01 -25.20 -11.92
C VAL A 210 5.87 -24.86 -10.96
N ILE A 211 5.54 -23.57 -10.81
CA ILE A 211 4.35 -23.12 -10.09
C ILE A 211 3.18 -23.11 -11.05
N LYS A 212 2.03 -23.63 -10.61
CA LYS A 212 0.76 -23.47 -11.31
C LYS A 212 -0.08 -22.45 -10.57
N ILE A 213 -0.69 -21.55 -11.32
CA ILE A 213 -1.61 -20.56 -10.76
C ILE A 213 -2.95 -20.68 -11.47
N SER A 214 -4.02 -20.48 -10.71
CA SER A 214 -5.35 -20.24 -11.26
C SER A 214 -5.70 -18.78 -11.07
N ALA A 215 -6.42 -18.19 -12.02
CA ALA A 215 -6.78 -16.78 -11.96
C ALA A 215 -8.23 -16.53 -12.38
N GLY A 216 -8.89 -15.64 -11.66
CA GLY A 216 -10.12 -14.99 -12.08
C GLY A 216 -9.80 -13.61 -12.66
N VAL A 217 -10.47 -13.23 -13.75
CA VAL A 217 -10.33 -11.92 -14.38
C VAL A 217 -11.70 -11.35 -14.63
N ASP A 218 -11.91 -10.09 -14.26
CA ASP A 218 -13.08 -9.36 -14.71
C ASP A 218 -12.73 -7.87 -14.86
N GLY A 219 -13.50 -7.19 -15.69
CA GLY A 219 -13.29 -5.79 -15.99
C GLY A 219 -14.56 -5.18 -16.53
N VAL A 220 -14.74 -3.90 -16.24
CA VAL A 220 -15.98 -3.19 -16.56
C VAL A 220 -15.66 -1.86 -17.21
N PRO A 221 -16.45 -1.42 -18.22
CA PRO A 221 -16.69 0.01 -18.39
C PRO A 221 -17.26 0.52 -17.05
N PRO A 222 -16.83 1.68 -16.53
CA PRO A 222 -16.87 1.99 -15.09
C PRO A 222 -18.27 2.30 -14.53
N TYR A 223 -19.15 1.29 -14.47
CA TYR A 223 -20.54 1.42 -14.03
C TYR A 223 -20.98 0.33 -13.04
N VAL A 224 -20.11 -0.62 -12.71
CA VAL A 224 -20.40 -1.70 -11.75
C VAL A 224 -19.64 -1.42 -10.47
N PRO A 225 -20.31 -1.35 -9.30
CA PRO A 225 -19.64 -1.13 -8.02
C PRO A 225 -18.42 -2.02 -7.82
N MET A 226 -17.35 -1.46 -7.23
CA MET A 226 -16.06 -2.16 -7.08
C MET A 226 -16.18 -3.48 -6.30
N ASN A 227 -17.05 -3.53 -5.29
CA ASN A 227 -17.34 -4.74 -4.52
C ASN A 227 -17.95 -5.84 -5.41
N GLU A 228 -18.89 -5.49 -6.29
CA GLU A 228 -19.47 -6.44 -7.25
C GLU A 228 -18.41 -6.93 -8.24
N LEU A 229 -17.50 -6.05 -8.69
CA LEU A 229 -16.39 -6.46 -9.56
C LEU A 229 -15.49 -7.48 -8.86
N ILE A 230 -15.12 -7.24 -7.60
CA ILE A 230 -14.31 -8.19 -6.82
C ILE A 230 -15.04 -9.53 -6.64
N GLU A 231 -16.35 -9.53 -6.34
CA GLU A 231 -17.15 -10.75 -6.24
C GLU A 231 -17.19 -11.56 -7.55
N LYS A 232 -17.26 -10.88 -8.70
CA LYS A 232 -17.23 -11.53 -10.01
C LYS A 232 -15.87 -12.17 -10.30
N VAL A 233 -14.79 -11.46 -9.98
CA VAL A 233 -13.43 -11.98 -10.08
C VAL A 233 -13.24 -13.22 -9.21
N ASP A 234 -13.76 -13.21 -7.98
CA ASP A 234 -13.69 -14.33 -7.05
C ASP A 234 -14.42 -15.57 -7.60
N LYS A 235 -15.64 -15.37 -8.13
CA LYS A 235 -16.40 -16.43 -8.82
C LYS A 235 -15.65 -16.98 -10.04
N ALA A 236 -14.95 -16.11 -10.79
CA ALA A 236 -14.14 -16.54 -11.92
C ALA A 236 -12.93 -17.37 -11.48
N LEU A 237 -12.25 -16.97 -10.39
CA LEU A 237 -11.16 -17.76 -9.80
C LEU A 237 -11.65 -19.13 -9.30
N TYR A 238 -12.80 -19.16 -8.63
CA TYR A 238 -13.43 -20.40 -8.23
C TYR A 238 -13.74 -21.32 -9.44
N ALA A 239 -14.22 -20.74 -10.55
CA ALA A 239 -14.42 -21.48 -11.80
C ALA A 239 -13.10 -22.02 -12.36
N ALA A 240 -12.01 -21.26 -12.28
CA ALA A 240 -10.69 -21.72 -12.70
C ALA A 240 -10.22 -22.93 -11.88
N LYS A 241 -10.36 -22.86 -10.56
CA LYS A 241 -9.97 -23.95 -9.64
C LYS A 241 -10.82 -25.21 -9.86
N SER A 242 -12.13 -25.07 -9.94
CA SER A 242 -13.08 -26.19 -10.11
C SER A 242 -12.96 -26.88 -11.47
N ARG A 243 -12.55 -26.17 -12.52
CA ARG A 243 -12.36 -26.74 -13.86
C ARG A 243 -11.02 -27.44 -14.08
N GLY A 244 -10.26 -27.72 -13.00
CA GLY A 244 -9.00 -28.46 -13.07
C GLY A 244 -7.75 -27.60 -12.91
N LYS A 245 -7.89 -26.38 -12.35
CA LYS A 245 -6.80 -25.48 -11.99
C LYS A 245 -5.93 -25.06 -13.20
N ASN A 246 -4.79 -24.40 -12.94
CA ASN A 246 -3.81 -23.92 -13.91
C ASN A 246 -4.45 -23.25 -15.13
N ARG A 247 -5.36 -22.31 -14.89
CA ARG A 247 -6.11 -21.63 -15.95
C ARG A 247 -6.58 -20.27 -15.52
N VAL A 248 -6.89 -19.46 -16.52
CA VAL A 248 -7.58 -18.19 -16.32
C VAL A 248 -9.05 -18.39 -16.67
N CYS A 249 -9.94 -17.83 -15.87
CA CYS A 249 -11.37 -17.74 -16.18
C CYS A 249 -11.82 -16.30 -16.04
N THR A 250 -12.82 -15.93 -16.83
CA THR A 250 -13.52 -14.65 -16.72
C THR A 250 -14.93 -14.86 -16.23
N PHE A 251 -15.51 -13.82 -15.63
CA PHE A 251 -16.91 -13.83 -15.24
C PHE A 251 -17.79 -13.51 -16.45
N PHE A 252 -18.13 -14.51 -17.26
CA PHE A 252 -19.18 -14.36 -18.27
C PHE A 252 -20.50 -14.91 -17.73
N TRP A 253 -21.50 -14.05 -17.58
CA TRP A 253 -22.89 -14.51 -17.75
C TRP A 253 -22.99 -15.05 -19.17
N LYS A 254 -23.32 -16.33 -19.34
CA LYS A 254 -23.95 -16.74 -20.59
C LYS A 254 -25.26 -15.94 -20.68
N MET A 255 -25.34 -15.00 -21.62
CA MET A 255 -26.63 -14.59 -22.19
C MET A 255 -27.19 -15.76 -23.01
#